data_AF-A0A0G1KLP9-F1
#
_entry.id   AF-A0A0G1KLP9-F1
#
_cell.length_a   1.000
_cell.length_b   1.000
_cell.length_c   1.000
_cell.angle_alpha   90.00
_cell.angle_beta   90.00
_cell.angle_gamma   90.00
#
_symmetry.space_group_name_H-M   'P 1'
#
loop_
_entity.id
_entity.type
_entity.pdbx_description
1 polymer ?
#
loop_
_entity_poly.entity_id
_entity_poly.type
_entity_poly.pdbx_seq_one_letter_code
_entity_poly.pdbx_strand_id
1 'polypeptide(L)'
;MANHPEIRQIRLIAHKVGQNWRQRNSSTSSKVKKLLEGFSHDIPIKQITYNRGEFINLKLHKLQTLPENQVWSLISKVVCSNGTYKHIPMMNFHPENVGIDVIRQTIRYICLNKNGYILDSGRFFHYYGNFLLTCTEWVAFLAEFLMPCMVVSPRYIGHCLHDGQCTLRLTADDKYKPKFPKVIDIINSDIIN
;
A
#
# COMPACT_ATOMS: atom_id res chain seq x y z
N MET A 1 -23.50 6.93 -8.31
CA MET A 1 -22.74 6.26 -9.39
C MET A 1 -21.70 5.34 -8.76
N ALA A 2 -21.38 4.20 -9.38
CA ALA A 2 -20.33 3.33 -8.86
C ALA A 2 -18.95 3.92 -9.19
N ASN A 3 -18.04 4.06 -8.21
CA ASN A 3 -16.69 4.58 -8.46
C ASN A 3 -15.90 3.63 -9.37
N HIS A 4 -15.20 4.20 -10.34
CA HIS A 4 -14.31 3.52 -11.28
C HIS A 4 -14.92 2.27 -11.96
N PRO A 5 -16.01 2.41 -12.75
CA PRO A 5 -16.58 1.30 -13.51
C PRO A 5 -15.63 0.75 -14.59
N GLU A 6 -14.60 1.51 -14.97
CA GLU A 6 -13.57 1.13 -15.93
C GLU A 6 -12.66 -0.01 -15.45
N ILE A 7 -12.58 -0.27 -14.14
CA ILE A 7 -11.77 -1.37 -13.62
C ILE A 7 -12.40 -2.71 -14.00
N ARG A 8 -11.61 -3.58 -14.64
CA ARG A 8 -12.03 -4.93 -15.02
C ARG A 8 -11.48 -5.99 -14.07
N GLN A 9 -10.19 -5.91 -13.74
CA GLN A 9 -9.51 -6.91 -12.90
C GLN A 9 -8.70 -6.26 -11.78
N ILE A 10 -8.75 -6.92 -10.62
CA ILE A 10 -8.07 -6.52 -9.38
C ILE A 10 -7.35 -7.75 -8.84
N ARG A 11 -6.17 -7.57 -8.24
CA ARG A 11 -5.36 -8.69 -7.74
C ARG A 11 -5.12 -8.59 -6.25
N LEU A 12 -5.24 -9.74 -5.59
CA LEU A 12 -4.75 -9.96 -4.23
C LEU A 12 -3.55 -10.89 -4.26
N ILE A 13 -2.60 -10.67 -3.36
CA ILE A 13 -1.48 -11.58 -3.13
C ILE A 13 -1.41 -12.02 -1.68
N ALA A 14 -1.02 -13.27 -1.47
CA ALA A 14 -0.55 -13.76 -0.19
C ALA A 14 0.97 -13.65 -0.15
N HIS A 15 1.52 -13.09 0.92
CA HIS A 15 2.96 -12.99 1.10
C HIS A 15 3.35 -13.12 2.57
N LYS A 16 4.63 -13.42 2.81
CA LYS A 16 5.17 -13.50 4.17
C LYS A 16 5.20 -12.12 4.82
N VAL A 17 4.97 -12.09 6.13
CA VAL A 17 5.20 -10.93 6.98
C VAL A 17 6.20 -11.31 8.07
N GLY A 18 6.97 -10.33 8.51
CA GLY A 18 8.04 -10.54 9.48
C GLY A 18 8.78 -9.25 9.78
N GLN A 19 9.93 -9.39 10.43
CA GLN A 19 10.88 -8.30 10.54
C GLN A 19 11.56 -8.04 9.20
N ASN A 20 11.40 -6.83 8.67
CA ASN A 20 12.08 -6.41 7.46
C ASN A 20 13.60 -6.23 7.70
N TRP A 21 14.36 -6.08 6.62
CA TRP A 21 15.81 -5.97 6.69
C TRP A 21 16.31 -4.80 7.58
N ARG A 22 15.62 -3.64 7.59
CA ARG A 22 15.97 -2.50 8.46
C ARG A 22 15.72 -2.81 9.94
N GLN A 23 14.70 -3.61 10.24
CA GLN A 23 14.40 -4.02 11.61
C GLN A 23 15.39 -5.06 12.13
N ARG A 24 15.83 -5.99 11.27
CA ARG A 24 16.86 -6.98 11.62
C ARG A 24 18.25 -6.38 11.75
N ASN A 25 18.54 -5.29 11.03
CA ASN A 25 19.83 -4.61 11.02
C ASN A 25 19.69 -3.17 11.54
N SER A 26 19.69 -3.00 12.86
CA SER A 26 19.47 -1.69 13.49
C SER A 26 20.71 -0.77 13.43
N SER A 27 21.92 -1.31 13.58
CA SER A 27 23.17 -0.55 13.55
C SER A 27 23.76 -0.38 12.15
N THR A 28 24.53 0.69 11.93
CA THR A 28 25.27 0.91 10.67
C THR A 28 26.20 -0.25 10.34
N SER A 29 26.93 -0.76 11.34
CA SER A 29 27.83 -1.91 11.15
C SER A 29 27.08 -3.16 10.66
N SER A 30 25.93 -3.48 11.27
CA SER A 30 25.11 -4.62 10.82
C SER A 30 24.57 -4.41 9.40
N LYS A 31 24.11 -3.19 9.08
CA LYS A 31 23.62 -2.83 7.74
C LYS A 31 24.69 -3.00 6.68
N VAL A 32 25.93 -2.57 6.94
CA VAL A 32 27.06 -2.74 6.01
C VAL A 32 27.37 -4.23 5.83
N LYS A 33 27.50 -5.00 6.92
CA LYS A 33 27.78 -6.44 6.88
C LYS A 33 26.72 -7.23 6.10
N LYS A 34 25.46 -6.79 6.15
CA LYS A 34 24.31 -7.47 5.55
C LYS A 34 23.73 -6.72 4.35
N LEU A 35 24.51 -5.84 3.72
CA LEU A 35 24.04 -4.94 2.66
C LEU A 35 23.39 -5.68 1.49
N LEU A 36 24.01 -6.78 1.04
CA LEU A 36 23.51 -7.55 -0.11
C LEU A 36 22.14 -8.19 0.15
N GLU A 37 21.86 -8.60 1.39
CA GLU A 37 20.53 -9.10 1.79
C GLU A 37 19.46 -8.00 1.70
N GLY A 38 19.87 -6.73 1.71
CA GLY A 38 18.99 -5.57 1.56
C GLY A 38 18.35 -5.47 0.17
N PHE A 39 18.94 -6.06 -0.86
CA PHE A 39 18.40 -6.06 -2.23
C PHE A 39 17.40 -7.19 -2.49
N SER A 40 17.14 -8.06 -1.51
CA SER A 40 16.14 -9.12 -1.64
C SER A 40 14.72 -8.54 -1.72
N HIS A 41 13.93 -9.07 -2.64
CA HIS A 41 12.54 -8.73 -2.87
C HIS A 41 11.67 -9.95 -2.52
N ASP A 42 10.53 -9.72 -1.88
CA ASP A 42 9.63 -10.80 -1.51
C ASP A 42 8.86 -11.28 -2.75
N ILE A 43 8.83 -12.60 -2.96
CA ILE A 43 8.03 -13.22 -4.00
C ILE A 43 6.66 -13.58 -3.39
N PRO A 44 5.54 -13.20 -4.02
CA PRO A 44 4.22 -13.63 -3.59
C PRO A 44 4.14 -15.15 -3.50
N ILE A 45 3.55 -15.65 -2.40
CA ILE A 45 3.28 -17.08 -2.21
C ILE A 45 2.13 -17.52 -3.10
N LYS A 46 1.12 -16.66 -3.23
CA LYS A 46 -0.08 -16.90 -4.01
C LYS A 46 -0.58 -15.58 -4.59
N GLN A 47 -1.21 -15.64 -5.76
CA GLN A 47 -1.92 -14.54 -6.37
C GLN A 47 -3.33 -14.99 -6.77
N ILE A 48 -4.31 -14.14 -6.53
CA ILE A 48 -5.69 -14.33 -7.00
C ILE A 48 -6.10 -13.09 -7.78
N THR A 49 -6.69 -13.29 -8.94
CA THR A 49 -7.28 -12.23 -9.75
C THR A 49 -8.79 -12.32 -9.64
N TYR A 50 -9.42 -11.20 -9.29
CA TYR A 50 -10.87 -11.02 -9.26
C TYR A 50 -11.29 -10.11 -10.41
N ASN A 51 -12.46 -10.37 -10.99
CA ASN A 51 -13.14 -9.32 -11.73
C ASN A 51 -13.73 -8.27 -10.76
N ARG A 52 -14.04 -7.07 -11.26
CA ARG A 52 -14.54 -5.97 -10.41
C ARG A 52 -15.80 -6.35 -9.62
N GLY A 53 -16.74 -7.07 -10.24
CA GLY A 53 -17.98 -7.49 -9.59
C GLY A 53 -17.73 -8.45 -8.42
N GLU A 54 -16.85 -9.43 -8.61
CA GLU A 54 -16.43 -10.35 -7.55
C GLU A 54 -15.73 -9.59 -6.41
N PHE A 55 -14.82 -8.67 -6.75
CA PHE A 55 -14.04 -7.93 -5.78
C PHE A 55 -14.91 -7.02 -4.89
N ILE A 56 -15.88 -6.32 -5.46
CA ILE A 56 -16.80 -5.46 -4.69
C ILE A 56 -17.65 -6.27 -3.71
N ASN A 57 -18.02 -7.49 -4.10
CA ASN A 57 -18.81 -8.38 -3.26
C ASN A 57 -17.97 -9.25 -2.32
N LEU A 58 -16.63 -9.15 -2.42
CA LEU A 58 -15.71 -9.91 -1.59
C LEU A 58 -15.90 -9.53 -0.11
N LYS A 59 -16.02 -10.55 0.73
CA LYS A 59 -15.97 -10.39 2.19
C LYS A 59 -14.63 -10.91 2.66
N LEU A 60 -13.83 -10.09 3.34
CA LEU A 60 -12.47 -10.46 3.74
C LEU A 60 -12.41 -11.72 4.62
N HIS A 61 -13.41 -11.95 5.48
CA HIS A 61 -13.50 -13.16 6.30
C HIS A 61 -13.76 -14.45 5.49
N LYS A 62 -14.13 -14.33 4.21
CA LYS A 62 -14.29 -15.48 3.29
C LYS A 62 -13.03 -15.77 2.50
N LEU A 63 -11.97 -14.96 2.63
CA LEU A 63 -10.67 -15.31 2.06
C LEU A 63 -10.13 -16.55 2.76
N GLN A 64 -9.39 -17.36 2.01
CA GLN A 64 -8.68 -18.51 2.56
C GLN A 64 -7.81 -18.08 3.75
N THR A 65 -7.97 -18.75 4.89
CA THR A 65 -7.07 -18.61 6.05
C THR A 65 -5.66 -18.99 5.64
N LEU A 66 -4.72 -18.09 5.86
CA LEU A 66 -3.31 -18.32 5.56
C LEU A 66 -2.59 -18.89 6.79
N PRO A 67 -1.49 -19.65 6.60
CA PRO A 67 -0.60 -20.04 7.70
C PRO A 67 -0.03 -18.84 8.45
N GLU A 68 0.56 -19.10 9.62
CA GLU A 68 1.26 -18.07 10.39
C GLU A 68 2.29 -17.30 9.54
N ASN A 69 2.43 -16.01 9.86
CA ASN A 69 3.35 -15.08 9.22
C ASN A 69 3.02 -14.83 7.75
N GLN A 70 1.75 -14.97 7.35
CA GLN A 70 1.28 -14.67 6.01
C GLN A 70 0.04 -13.79 6.04
N VAL A 71 -0.08 -12.87 5.08
CA VAL A 71 -1.24 -11.99 4.96
C VAL A 71 -1.68 -11.86 3.51
N TRP A 72 -2.97 -11.58 3.31
CA TRP A 72 -3.50 -11.11 2.05
C TRP A 72 -3.30 -9.61 1.93
N SER A 73 -2.85 -9.18 0.74
CA SER A 73 -2.64 -7.78 0.39
C SER A 73 -3.25 -7.45 -0.96
N LEU A 74 -3.74 -6.22 -1.08
CA LEU A 74 -4.21 -5.63 -2.33
C LEU A 74 -3.03 -5.06 -3.11
N ILE A 75 -3.02 -5.33 -4.41
CA ILE A 75 -2.09 -4.73 -5.37
C ILE A 75 -2.71 -3.47 -5.98
N SER A 76 -1.92 -2.40 -6.11
CA SER A 76 -2.40 -1.14 -6.70
C SER A 76 -2.71 -1.23 -8.19
N LYS A 77 -1.98 -2.07 -8.94
CA LYS A 77 -2.10 -2.21 -10.39
C LYS A 77 -3.36 -2.99 -10.78
N VAL A 78 -4.24 -2.33 -11.53
CA VAL A 78 -5.50 -2.87 -12.04
C VAL A 78 -5.53 -2.89 -13.56
N VAL A 79 -6.35 -3.78 -14.13
CA VAL A 79 -6.61 -3.84 -15.58
C VAL A 79 -7.92 -3.11 -15.85
N CYS A 80 -7.92 -2.18 -16.80
CA CYS A 80 -9.12 -1.46 -17.23
C CYS A 80 -9.82 -2.17 -18.40
N SER A 81 -11.08 -1.80 -18.67
CA SER A 81 -11.92 -2.38 -19.73
C SER A 81 -11.32 -2.25 -21.13
N ASN A 82 -10.55 -1.19 -21.39
CA ASN A 82 -9.82 -0.97 -22.64
C ASN A 82 -8.47 -1.74 -22.72
N GLY A 83 -8.18 -2.63 -21.77
CA GLY A 83 -6.93 -3.40 -21.70
C GLY A 83 -5.74 -2.66 -21.12
N THR A 84 -5.86 -1.36 -20.79
CA THR A 84 -4.77 -0.58 -20.20
C THR A 84 -4.58 -0.88 -18.72
N TYR A 85 -3.36 -0.69 -18.23
CA TYR A 85 -3.07 -0.73 -16.80
C TYR A 85 -3.17 0.66 -16.19
N LYS A 86 -3.78 0.71 -15.01
CA LYS A 86 -3.76 1.89 -14.14
C LYS A 86 -3.44 1.45 -12.71
N HIS A 87 -3.18 2.42 -11.85
CA HIS A 87 -2.91 2.22 -10.44
C HIS A 87 -3.94 2.91 -9.58
N ILE A 88 -4.42 2.21 -8.56
CA ILE A 88 -5.04 2.82 -7.39
C ILE A 88 -3.91 3.45 -6.57
N PRO A 89 -3.92 4.76 -6.28
CA PRO A 89 -2.93 5.39 -5.42
C PRO A 89 -2.90 4.70 -4.07
N MET A 90 -1.74 4.20 -3.66
CA MET A 90 -1.56 3.48 -2.41
C MET A 90 -0.26 3.91 -1.76
N MET A 91 -0.28 4.16 -0.46
CA MET A 91 0.94 4.47 0.29
C MET A 91 0.95 3.78 1.65
N ASN A 92 2.12 3.30 2.04
CA ASN A 92 2.39 2.80 3.39
C ASN A 92 3.17 3.87 4.14
N PHE A 93 2.51 4.55 5.07
CA PHE A 93 3.11 5.60 5.87
C PHE A 93 3.82 5.03 7.08
N HIS A 94 5.10 5.35 7.17
CA HIS A 94 6.02 4.99 8.26
C HIS A 94 6.45 6.30 8.93
N PRO A 95 5.52 7.06 9.55
CA PRO A 95 5.85 8.37 10.08
C PRO A 95 6.93 8.25 11.16
N GLU A 96 8.02 8.98 11.00
CA GLU A 96 9.07 9.09 12.01
C GLU A 96 8.79 10.32 12.88
N ASN A 97 8.31 10.09 14.11
CA ASN A 97 8.01 11.15 15.10
C ASN A 97 6.98 12.21 14.64
N VAL A 98 6.14 11.91 13.65
CA VAL A 98 5.08 12.80 13.19
C VAL A 98 3.70 12.16 13.36
N GLY A 99 2.70 13.00 13.65
CA GLY A 99 1.32 12.57 13.81
C GLY A 99 0.56 12.41 12.49
N ILE A 100 -0.67 11.94 12.59
CA ILE A 100 -1.58 11.74 11.45
C ILE A 100 -1.90 13.04 10.71
N ASP A 101 -1.87 14.19 11.38
CA ASP A 101 -2.16 15.48 10.76
C ASP A 101 -1.15 15.85 9.67
N VAL A 102 0.13 15.50 9.89
CA VAL A 102 1.18 15.69 8.88
C VAL A 102 0.92 14.77 7.68
N ILE A 103 0.55 13.51 7.91
CA ILE A 103 0.16 12.58 6.84
C ILE A 103 -1.02 13.15 6.03
N ARG A 104 -2.04 13.67 6.71
CA ARG A 104 -3.22 14.28 6.08
C ARG A 104 -2.82 15.48 5.21
N GLN A 105 -1.98 16.37 5.73
CA GLN A 105 -1.47 17.53 5.00
C GLN A 105 -0.66 17.11 3.77
N THR A 106 0.24 16.12 3.91
CA THR A 106 1.02 15.60 2.79
C THR A 106 0.13 15.00 1.71
N ILE A 107 -0.88 14.19 2.09
CA ILE A 107 -1.84 13.63 1.13
C ILE A 107 -2.60 14.76 0.41
N ARG A 108 -3.10 15.77 1.14
CA ARG A 108 -3.81 16.91 0.54
C ARG A 108 -2.93 17.70 -0.42
N TYR A 109 -1.65 17.89 -0.10
CA TYR A 109 -0.72 18.56 -0.99
C TYR A 109 -0.49 17.78 -2.30
N ILE A 110 -0.17 16.47 -2.18
CA ILE A 110 0.21 15.63 -3.33
C ILE A 110 -1.02 15.24 -4.16
N CYS A 111 -2.12 14.89 -3.51
CA CYS A 111 -3.34 14.43 -4.17
C CYS A 111 -4.31 15.57 -4.49
N LEU A 112 -4.04 16.80 -4.03
CA LEU A 112 -4.92 17.96 -4.17
C LEU A 112 -6.33 17.64 -3.64
N ASN A 113 -7.35 18.00 -4.40
CA ASN A 113 -8.76 17.79 -4.07
C ASN A 113 -9.25 16.38 -4.45
N LYS A 114 -8.41 15.36 -4.39
CA LYS A 114 -8.83 13.98 -4.70
C LYS A 114 -9.18 13.22 -3.43
N ASN A 115 -10.25 12.42 -3.52
CA ASN A 115 -10.75 11.65 -2.39
C ASN A 115 -9.87 10.45 -2.06
N GLY A 116 -9.86 10.05 -0.80
CA GLY A 116 -9.13 8.85 -0.35
C GLY A 116 -9.39 8.49 1.11
N TYR A 117 -8.78 7.40 1.55
CA TYR A 117 -9.01 6.80 2.87
C TYR A 117 -7.69 6.54 3.57
N ILE A 118 -7.60 6.94 4.84
CA ILE A 118 -6.49 6.56 5.72
C ILE A 118 -6.95 5.44 6.64
N LEU A 119 -6.16 4.37 6.69
CA LEU A 119 -6.41 3.22 7.54
C LEU A 119 -5.30 3.06 8.57
N ASP A 120 -5.67 2.77 9.80
CA ASP A 120 -4.78 2.34 10.85
C ASP A 120 -4.51 0.84 10.72
N SER A 121 -3.25 0.49 10.47
CA SER A 121 -2.76 -0.89 10.36
C SER A 121 -1.87 -1.28 11.56
N GLY A 122 -2.01 -0.61 12.69
CA GLY A 122 -1.23 -0.83 13.90
C GLY A 122 0.01 0.04 13.91
N ARG A 123 1.15 -0.52 13.51
CA ARG A 123 2.43 0.21 13.52
C ARG A 123 2.50 1.33 12.47
N PHE A 124 1.71 1.23 11.41
CA PHE A 124 1.78 2.09 10.23
C PHE A 124 0.38 2.51 9.78
N PHE A 125 0.30 3.57 8.98
CA PHE A 125 -0.93 3.98 8.32
C PHE A 125 -0.89 3.59 6.85
N HIS A 126 -2.03 3.16 6.34
CA HIS A 126 -2.22 2.90 4.93
C HIS A 126 -3.05 4.01 4.31
N TYR A 127 -2.79 4.34 3.05
CA TYR A 127 -3.65 5.20 2.27
C TYR A 127 -4.09 4.52 0.99
N TYR A 128 -5.36 4.73 0.65
CA TYR A 128 -5.96 4.32 -0.62
C TYR A 128 -6.69 5.51 -1.24
N GLY A 129 -6.24 5.96 -2.40
CA GLY A 129 -6.92 6.99 -3.18
C GLY A 129 -8.14 6.44 -3.91
N ASN A 130 -9.19 7.24 -4.01
CA ASN A 130 -10.40 6.95 -4.80
C ASN A 130 -10.31 7.64 -6.17
N PHE A 131 -9.23 7.35 -6.88
CA PHE A 131 -8.96 7.77 -8.26
C PHE A 131 -8.00 6.77 -8.91
N LEU A 132 -7.76 6.89 -10.21
CA LEU A 132 -6.80 6.07 -10.93
C LEU A 132 -5.67 6.92 -11.50
N LEU A 133 -4.48 6.35 -11.51
CA LEU A 133 -3.27 6.91 -12.09
C LEU A 133 -2.81 6.05 -13.26
N THR A 134 -2.34 6.66 -14.33
CA THR A 134 -1.47 6.01 -15.31
C THR A 134 -0.15 5.59 -14.66
N CYS A 135 0.63 4.74 -15.34
CA CYS A 135 1.95 4.36 -14.83
C CYS A 135 2.85 5.58 -14.56
N THR A 136 2.85 6.58 -15.47
CA THR A 136 3.65 7.80 -15.31
C THR A 136 3.19 8.62 -14.11
N GLU A 137 1.88 8.84 -13.95
CA GLU A 137 1.36 9.57 -12.79
C GLU A 137 1.58 8.80 -11.48
N TRP A 138 1.56 7.47 -11.51
CA TRP A 138 1.86 6.65 -10.33
C TRP A 138 3.33 6.76 -9.91
N VAL A 139 4.26 6.77 -10.86
CA VAL A 139 5.68 7.02 -10.56
C VAL A 139 5.86 8.43 -9.97
N ALA A 140 5.23 9.44 -10.57
CA ALA A 140 5.25 10.81 -10.04
C ALA A 140 4.68 10.87 -8.62
N PHE A 141 3.53 10.23 -8.38
CA PHE A 141 2.91 10.11 -7.05
C PHE A 141 3.86 9.51 -6.02
N LEU A 142 4.59 8.44 -6.36
CA LEU A 142 5.58 7.85 -5.45
C LEU A 142 6.77 8.79 -5.21
N ALA A 143 7.25 9.48 -6.24
CA ALA A 143 8.35 10.42 -6.14
C ALA A 143 8.03 11.59 -5.19
N GLU A 144 6.82 12.14 -5.26
CA GLU A 144 6.36 13.21 -4.36
C GLU A 144 6.46 12.83 -2.88
N PHE A 145 6.10 11.59 -2.51
CA PHE A 145 6.27 11.12 -1.14
C PHE A 145 7.74 10.81 -0.78
N LEU A 146 8.54 10.40 -1.76
CA LEU A 146 9.95 10.07 -1.55
C LEU A 146 10.80 11.31 -1.26
N MET A 147 10.50 12.44 -1.89
CA MET A 147 11.26 13.70 -1.77
C MET A 147 11.47 14.15 -0.30
N PRO A 148 10.42 14.28 0.54
CA PRO A 148 10.62 14.65 1.94
C PRO A 148 11.14 13.48 2.78
N CYS A 149 10.84 12.22 2.41
CA CYS A 149 11.28 11.02 3.13
C CYS A 149 10.87 10.96 4.63
N MET A 150 9.98 11.84 5.12
CA MET A 150 9.62 11.94 6.54
C MET A 150 8.45 11.05 6.95
N VAL A 151 7.48 10.86 6.05
CA VAL A 151 6.23 10.14 6.35
C VAL A 151 6.21 8.73 5.76
N VAL A 152 7.16 8.38 4.90
CA VAL A 152 7.22 7.10 4.18
C VAL A 152 8.57 6.45 4.33
N SER A 153 8.65 5.14 4.07
CA SER A 153 9.94 4.46 3.94
C SER A 153 10.43 4.49 2.48
N PRO A 154 11.65 5.00 2.21
CA PRO A 154 12.28 4.89 0.88
C PRO A 154 12.40 3.45 0.40
N ARG A 155 12.63 2.51 1.33
CA ARG A 155 12.69 1.08 1.03
C ARG A 155 11.35 0.56 0.49
N TYR A 156 10.23 0.97 1.08
CA TYR A 156 8.91 0.58 0.60
C TYR A 156 8.68 1.12 -0.82
N ILE A 157 9.00 2.39 -1.07
CA ILE A 157 8.89 2.99 -2.41
C ILE A 157 9.81 2.29 -3.41
N GLY A 158 11.05 1.96 -3.03
CA GLY A 158 11.99 1.21 -3.86
C GLY A 158 11.44 -0.16 -4.28
N HIS A 159 10.88 -0.92 -3.34
CA HIS A 159 10.19 -2.17 -3.67
C HIS A 159 8.98 -1.93 -4.59
N CYS A 160 8.19 -0.89 -4.36
CA CYS A 160 7.05 -0.59 -5.22
C CYS A 160 7.47 -0.31 -6.67
N LEU A 161 8.51 0.52 -6.85
CA LEU A 161 9.06 0.87 -8.16
C LEU A 161 9.66 -0.36 -8.85
N HIS A 162 10.40 -1.19 -8.13
CA HIS A 162 10.94 -2.46 -8.64
C HIS A 162 9.82 -3.40 -9.13
N ASP A 163 8.79 -3.59 -8.31
CA ASP A 163 7.69 -4.52 -8.61
C ASP A 163 6.67 -3.94 -9.62
N GLY A 164 6.78 -2.64 -9.92
CA GLY A 164 5.84 -1.91 -10.75
C GLY A 164 4.42 -1.87 -10.16
N GLN A 165 4.30 -1.94 -8.83
CA GLN A 165 3.03 -1.90 -8.10
C GLN A 165 3.25 -1.65 -6.60
N CYS A 166 2.25 -1.08 -5.94
CA CYS A 166 2.19 -1.02 -4.47
C CYS A 166 1.42 -2.21 -3.93
N THR A 167 1.75 -2.60 -2.69
CA THR A 167 1.10 -3.70 -1.98
C THR A 167 0.77 -3.26 -0.57
N LEU A 168 -0.51 -3.33 -0.21
CA LEU A 168 -0.99 -3.01 1.14
C LEU A 168 -1.85 -4.15 1.69
N ARG A 169 -1.54 -4.59 2.91
CA ARG A 169 -2.27 -5.69 3.55
C ARG A 169 -3.74 -5.35 3.82
N LEU A 170 -4.56 -6.39 3.72
CA LEU A 170 -5.98 -6.42 4.05
C LEU A 170 -6.27 -7.27 5.30
N THR A 171 -5.45 -8.29 5.55
CA THR A 171 -5.59 -9.17 6.73
C THR A 171 -4.50 -8.94 7.77
N ALA A 172 -4.73 -9.49 8.96
CA ALA A 172 -3.80 -9.51 10.08
C ALA A 172 -3.01 -10.82 10.13
N ASP A 173 -1.96 -10.80 10.94
CA ASP A 173 -1.17 -11.95 11.39
C ASP A 173 -0.85 -11.72 12.87
N ASP A 174 -1.08 -12.71 13.72
CA ASP A 174 -1.07 -12.54 15.18
C ASP A 174 0.29 -12.12 15.73
N LYS A 175 1.39 -12.51 15.06
CA LYS A 175 2.74 -12.27 15.54
C LYS A 175 3.34 -10.94 15.08
N TYR A 176 3.30 -10.66 13.78
CA TYR A 176 4.00 -9.53 13.18
C TYR A 176 3.09 -8.40 12.70
N LYS A 177 1.78 -8.67 12.50
CA LYS A 177 0.78 -7.70 12.00
C LYS A 177 -0.60 -7.90 12.68
N PRO A 178 -0.70 -7.81 14.02
CA PRO A 178 -1.87 -8.29 14.76
C PRO A 178 -3.16 -7.50 14.53
N LYS A 179 -3.05 -6.24 14.06
CA LYS A 179 -4.21 -5.38 13.86
C LYS A 179 -4.78 -5.52 12.45
N PHE A 180 -6.08 -5.70 12.28
CA PHE A 180 -6.71 -5.55 10.96
C PHE A 180 -6.70 -4.07 10.53
N PRO A 181 -6.34 -3.75 9.27
CA PRO A 181 -6.45 -2.38 8.76
C PRO A 181 -7.90 -1.87 8.86
N LYS A 182 -8.09 -0.71 9.48
CA LYS A 182 -9.40 -0.08 9.65
C LYS A 182 -9.36 1.37 9.22
N VAL A 183 -10.39 1.83 8.50
CA VAL A 183 -10.51 3.24 8.13
C VAL A 183 -10.64 4.06 9.41
N ILE A 184 -9.81 5.09 9.52
CA ILE A 184 -9.80 6.05 10.63
C ILE A 184 -10.00 7.49 10.17
N ASP A 185 -9.83 7.75 8.87
CA ASP A 185 -10.02 9.08 8.30
C ASP A 185 -10.39 9.00 6.81
N ILE A 186 -11.12 10.01 6.33
CA ILE A 186 -11.55 10.16 4.95
C ILE A 186 -11.08 11.53 4.45
N ILE A 187 -10.29 11.51 3.38
CA ILE A 187 -9.87 12.72 2.67
C ILE A 187 -10.96 13.04 1.64
N ASN A 188 -11.64 14.17 1.82
CA ASN A 188 -12.67 14.66 0.91
C ASN A 188 -12.17 15.90 0.15
N SER A 189 -12.57 16.00 -1.11
CA SER A 189 -12.32 17.11 -2.03
C SER A 189 -12.91 18.44 -1.57
N ASP A 190 -13.95 18.38 -0.74
CA ASP A 190 -14.84 19.52 -0.49
C ASP A 190 -14.52 20.29 0.80
N ILE A 191 -13.35 20.05 1.41
CA ILE A 191 -12.92 20.75 2.63
C ILE A 191 -11.68 21.58 2.31
N ILE A 192 -11.88 22.66 1.56
CA ILE A 192 -11.07 23.86 1.63
C ILE A 192 -12.06 24.99 1.95
N ASN A 193 -12.19 25.30 3.24
CA ASN A 193 -12.65 26.61 3.69
C ASN A 193 -11.42 27.47 3.93
#